data_AF-A0A7S0X9G8-F1
#
_entry.id   AF-A0A7S0X9G8-F1
#
_cell.length_a   1.000
_cell.length_b   1.000
_cell.length_c   1.000
_cell.angle_alpha   90.00
_cell.angle_beta   90.00
_cell.angle_gamma   90.00
#
_symmetry.space_group_name_H-M   'P 1'
#
loop_
_entity.id
_entity.type
_entity.pdbx_description
1 polymer ?
#
loop_
_entity_poly.entity_id
_entity_poly.type
_entity_poly.pdbx_seq_one_letter_code
_entity_poly.pdbx_strand_id
1 'polypeptide(L)'
;GSGGGGGAKDTLAEIFSQDTLPELPDAYQAFQQGVSRQLARQRPGLGEELLVEALHRQMDDGAADAGAHRHVLAALAPWVAALHLPHIAAAGRAERLLKSLYFVTYFRGDALPREIETLWRHIGRSPRNVVPALRFLETKGLE
;
A
#
# COMPACT_ATOMS: atom_id res chain seq x y z
N GLY A 1 -41.83 -11.66 -1.04
CA GLY A 1 -40.67 -11.22 -0.26
C GLY A 1 -39.59 -12.28 -0.35
N SER A 2 -38.33 -11.82 -0.39
CA SER A 2 -37.07 -12.57 -0.25
C SER A 2 -36.73 -13.62 -1.32
N GLY A 3 -35.51 -13.70 -1.84
CA GLY A 3 -34.29 -12.96 -1.52
C GLY A 3 -33.19 -13.44 -2.45
N GLY A 4 -32.47 -12.50 -3.07
CA GLY A 4 -31.29 -12.76 -3.88
C GLY A 4 -30.09 -13.15 -3.01
N GLY A 5 -29.43 -14.26 -3.35
CA GLY A 5 -28.28 -14.77 -2.61
C GLY A 5 -27.26 -15.54 -3.46
N GLY A 6 -27.26 -15.36 -4.79
CA GLY A 6 -26.37 -16.11 -5.71
C GLY A 6 -25.03 -15.44 -6.03
N GLY A 7 -24.97 -14.11 -6.09
CA GLY A 7 -23.87 -13.42 -6.76
C GLY A 7 -22.47 -13.61 -6.16
N ALA A 8 -22.33 -13.82 -4.84
CA ALA A 8 -21.00 -13.91 -4.22
C ALA A 8 -20.34 -15.30 -4.34
N LYS A 9 -21.16 -16.37 -4.42
CA LYS A 9 -20.64 -17.74 -4.56
C LYS A 9 -20.18 -18.01 -5.99
N ASP A 10 -20.89 -17.45 -6.96
CA ASP A 10 -20.60 -17.62 -8.38
C ASP A 10 -19.30 -16.89 -8.78
N THR A 11 -19.05 -15.70 -8.21
CA THR A 11 -17.78 -14.97 -8.43
C THR A 11 -16.56 -15.71 -7.86
N LEU A 12 -16.69 -16.34 -6.69
CA LEU A 12 -15.61 -17.13 -6.12
C LEU A 12 -15.35 -18.39 -6.95
N ALA A 13 -16.40 -19.08 -7.39
CA ALA A 13 -16.28 -20.26 -8.24
C ALA A 13 -15.61 -19.93 -9.60
N GLU A 14 -15.92 -18.78 -10.20
CA GLU A 14 -15.24 -18.29 -11.41
C GLU A 14 -13.75 -18.01 -11.19
N ILE A 15 -13.37 -17.43 -10.03
CA ILE A 15 -11.95 -17.16 -9.70
C ILE A 15 -11.14 -18.46 -9.58
N PHE A 16 -11.75 -19.56 -9.13
CA PHE A 16 -11.09 -20.87 -8.99
C PHE A 16 -11.17 -21.77 -10.22
N SER A 17 -11.94 -21.38 -11.25
CA SER A 17 -12.21 -22.18 -12.47
C SER A 17 -11.20 -21.93 -13.61
N GLN A 18 -10.36 -20.89 -13.52
CA GLN A 18 -9.32 -20.66 -14.53
C GLN A 18 -8.11 -21.59 -14.28
N ASP A 19 -7.92 -22.52 -15.21
CA ASP A 19 -6.80 -23.47 -15.31
C ASP A 19 -5.44 -22.77 -15.38
N THR A 20 -4.94 -22.44 -14.21
CA THR A 20 -3.56 -22.37 -13.71
C THR A 20 -3.68 -21.54 -12.45
N LEU A 21 -4.15 -22.17 -11.36
CA LEU A 21 -3.92 -21.58 -10.05
C LEU A 21 -2.41 -21.39 -9.96
N PRO A 22 -1.92 -20.14 -9.81
CA PRO A 22 -0.53 -19.93 -9.45
C PRO A 22 -0.20 -20.86 -8.27
N GLU A 23 1.06 -21.26 -8.09
CA GLU A 23 1.43 -22.01 -6.87
C GLU A 23 0.77 -21.31 -5.68
N LEU A 24 0.17 -22.07 -4.76
CA LEU A 24 -0.73 -21.54 -3.71
C LEU A 24 -0.27 -20.20 -3.07
N PRO A 25 1.04 -19.95 -2.83
CA PRO A 25 1.55 -18.64 -2.40
C PRO A 25 1.25 -17.48 -3.35
N ASP A 26 1.43 -17.64 -4.66
CA ASP A 26 1.19 -16.62 -5.68
C ASP A 26 -0.31 -16.32 -5.81
N ALA A 27 -1.16 -17.35 -5.70
CA ALA A 27 -2.61 -17.18 -5.73
C ALA A 27 -3.10 -16.39 -4.50
N TYR A 28 -2.56 -16.71 -3.32
CA TYR A 28 -2.86 -16.00 -2.09
C TYR A 28 -2.38 -14.54 -2.12
N GLN A 29 -1.17 -14.29 -2.63
CA GLN A 29 -0.66 -12.93 -2.81
C GLN A 29 -1.51 -12.14 -3.79
N ALA A 30 -1.89 -12.72 -4.94
CA ALA A 30 -2.76 -12.07 -5.91
C ALA A 30 -4.12 -11.70 -5.30
N PHE A 31 -4.70 -12.60 -4.49
CA PHE A 31 -5.93 -12.34 -3.75
C PHE A 31 -5.77 -11.18 -2.76
N GLN A 32 -4.73 -11.19 -1.92
CA GLN A 32 -4.46 -10.10 -0.97
C GLN A 32 -4.32 -8.75 -1.68
N GLN A 33 -3.63 -8.72 -2.83
CA GLN A 33 -3.50 -7.52 -3.65
C GLN A 33 -4.84 -7.05 -4.23
N GLY A 34 -5.68 -7.97 -4.70
CA GLY A 34 -7.02 -7.68 -5.19
C GLY A 34 -7.90 -7.04 -4.11
N VAL A 35 -7.95 -7.66 -2.93
CA VAL A 35 -8.72 -7.17 -1.77
C VAL A 35 -8.21 -5.80 -1.32
N SER A 36 -6.89 -5.64 -1.18
CA SER A 36 -6.29 -4.36 -0.76
C SER A 36 -6.66 -3.23 -1.73
N ARG A 37 -6.57 -3.49 -3.04
CA ARG A 37 -6.96 -2.51 -4.07
C ARG A 37 -8.44 -2.16 -4.02
N GLN A 38 -9.30 -3.15 -3.78
CA GLN A 38 -10.73 -2.90 -3.62
C GLN A 38 -11.01 -2.02 -2.39
N LEU A 39 -10.38 -2.33 -1.24
CA LEU A 39 -10.56 -1.57 0.00
C LEU A 39 -10.04 -0.13 -0.14
N ALA A 40 -8.87 0.07 -0.74
CA ALA A 40 -8.31 1.40 -0.97
C ALA A 40 -9.26 2.29 -1.80
N ARG A 41 -9.95 1.71 -2.80
CA ARG A 41 -10.94 2.42 -3.62
C ARG A 41 -12.23 2.71 -2.87
N GLN A 42 -12.70 1.77 -2.06
CA GLN A 42 -13.97 1.90 -1.34
C GLN A 42 -13.85 2.81 -0.11
N ARG A 43 -12.67 2.90 0.50
CA ARG A 43 -12.42 3.61 1.75
C ARG A 43 -11.23 4.58 1.65
N PRO A 44 -11.25 5.55 0.71
CA PRO A 44 -10.14 6.48 0.53
C PRO A 44 -9.86 7.33 1.77
N GLY A 45 -10.88 7.60 2.59
CA GLY A 45 -10.74 8.36 3.83
C GLY A 45 -9.88 7.69 4.91
N LEU A 46 -9.66 6.37 4.83
CA LEU A 46 -8.81 5.64 5.77
C LEU A 46 -7.35 5.60 5.34
N GLY A 47 -7.05 5.89 4.06
CA GLY A 47 -5.78 5.52 3.46
C GLY A 47 -4.56 6.13 4.13
N GLU A 48 -4.64 7.40 4.52
CA GLU A 48 -3.54 8.10 5.19
C GLU A 48 -3.22 7.50 6.56
N GLU A 49 -4.21 7.39 7.44
CA GLU A 49 -4.02 6.89 8.81
C GLU A 49 -3.58 5.43 8.81
N LEU A 50 -4.19 4.61 7.94
CA LEU A 50 -3.80 3.22 7.74
C LEU A 50 -2.35 3.12 7.28
N LEU A 51 -1.93 3.93 6.31
CA LEU A 51 -0.56 3.91 5.80
C LEU A 51 0.44 4.29 6.88
N VAL A 52 0.21 5.39 7.60
CA VAL A 52 1.11 5.81 8.69
C VAL A 52 1.30 4.69 9.71
N GLU A 53 0.19 4.12 10.16
CA GLU A 53 0.17 3.11 11.23
C GLU A 53 0.77 1.77 10.76
N ALA A 54 0.51 1.36 9.52
CA ALA A 54 1.09 0.14 8.95
C ALA A 54 2.58 0.28 8.65
N LEU A 55 3.00 1.42 8.09
CA LEU A 55 4.41 1.72 7.79
C LEU A 55 5.24 1.80 9.07
N HIS A 56 4.70 2.39 10.15
CA HIS A 56 5.40 2.41 11.42
C HIS A 56 5.70 1.01 11.97
N ARG A 57 4.75 0.06 11.87
CA ARG A 57 4.99 -1.34 12.24
C ARG A 57 6.06 -2.01 11.40
N GLN A 58 6.32 -1.52 10.19
CA GLN A 58 7.37 -2.09 9.34
C GLN A 58 8.78 -1.66 9.76
N MET A 59 8.91 -0.68 10.66
CA MET A 59 10.20 -0.22 11.18
C MET A 59 10.65 -1.02 12.41
N ASP A 60 9.77 -1.82 12.99
CA ASP A 60 10.08 -2.67 14.15
C ASP A 60 10.64 -4.02 13.67
N ASP A 61 11.94 -4.25 13.90
CA ASP A 61 12.64 -5.50 13.57
C ASP A 61 12.12 -6.72 14.35
N GLY A 62 11.49 -6.51 15.50
CA GLY A 62 10.92 -7.58 16.32
C GLY A 62 9.49 -7.97 15.95
N ALA A 63 8.85 -7.21 15.06
CA ALA A 63 7.42 -7.38 14.80
C ALA A 63 7.08 -8.55 13.87
N ALA A 64 7.98 -8.94 12.96
CA ALA A 64 7.73 -9.98 11.97
C ALA A 64 9.02 -10.49 11.30
N ASP A 65 8.91 -11.62 10.58
CA ASP A 65 9.97 -12.04 9.67
C ASP A 65 10.00 -11.21 8.37
N ALA A 66 11.08 -11.35 7.59
CA ALA A 66 11.27 -10.60 6.36
C ALA A 66 10.19 -10.87 5.29
N GLY A 67 9.59 -12.07 5.27
CA GLY A 67 8.52 -12.44 4.34
C GLY A 67 7.23 -11.70 4.67
N ALA A 68 6.85 -11.68 5.93
CA ALA A 68 5.69 -10.95 6.42
C ALA A 68 5.82 -9.43 6.15
N HIS A 69 6.99 -8.83 6.40
CA HIS A 69 7.24 -7.43 6.05
C HIS A 69 7.06 -7.17 4.55
N ARG A 70 7.58 -8.05 3.68
CA ARG A 70 7.41 -7.96 2.23
C ARG A 70 5.93 -7.94 1.83
N HIS A 71 5.14 -8.88 2.37
CA HIS A 71 3.72 -9.00 2.05
C HIS A 71 2.93 -7.77 2.50
N VAL A 72 3.23 -7.23 3.68
CA VAL A 72 2.57 -6.00 4.16
C VAL A 72 2.91 -4.82 3.26
N LEU A 73 4.19 -4.57 2.97
CA LEU A 73 4.58 -3.45 2.09
C LEU A 73 3.94 -3.58 0.70
N ALA A 74 3.93 -4.78 0.13
CA ALA A 74 3.24 -5.03 -1.13
C ALA A 74 1.74 -4.71 -1.01
N ALA A 75 1.08 -5.11 0.08
CA ALA A 75 -0.35 -4.85 0.30
C ALA A 75 -0.65 -3.36 0.53
N LEU A 76 0.33 -2.53 0.92
CA LEU A 76 0.16 -1.07 1.06
C LEU A 76 0.25 -0.32 -0.27
N ALA A 77 0.82 -0.90 -1.32
CA ALA A 77 1.00 -0.23 -2.61
C ALA A 77 -0.30 0.33 -3.22
N PRO A 78 -1.44 -0.39 -3.21
CA PRO A 78 -2.71 0.17 -3.69
C PRO A 78 -3.22 1.38 -2.88
N TRP A 79 -2.91 1.44 -1.59
CA TRP A 79 -3.26 2.56 -0.72
C TRP A 79 -2.41 3.79 -1.04
N VAL A 80 -1.10 3.60 -1.25
CA VAL A 80 -0.21 4.67 -1.71
C VAL A 80 -0.64 5.20 -3.08
N ALA A 81 -1.05 4.31 -3.99
CA ALA A 81 -1.56 4.68 -5.31
C ALA A 81 -2.83 5.55 -5.26
N ALA A 82 -3.63 5.44 -4.20
CA ALA A 82 -4.85 6.21 -4.00
C ALA A 82 -4.62 7.57 -3.31
N LEU A 83 -3.38 7.89 -2.92
CA LEU A 83 -3.07 9.12 -2.20
C LEU A 83 -3.21 10.37 -3.08
N HIS A 84 -3.69 11.44 -2.46
CA HIS A 84 -3.67 12.79 -3.02
C HIS A 84 -2.95 13.73 -2.04
N LEU A 85 -1.63 13.84 -2.17
CA LEU A 85 -0.78 14.59 -1.23
C LEU A 85 -1.16 16.07 -1.10
N PRO A 86 -1.57 16.81 -2.15
CA PRO A 86 -1.99 18.20 -1.96
C PRO A 86 -3.17 18.35 -1.00
N HIS A 87 -4.11 17.41 -1.02
CA HIS A 87 -5.26 17.43 -0.12
C HIS A 87 -4.84 17.10 1.32
N ILE A 88 -3.98 16.08 1.48
CA ILE A 88 -3.44 15.68 2.78
C ILE A 88 -2.56 16.79 3.37
N ALA A 89 -1.80 17.50 2.54
CA ALA A 89 -0.97 18.64 2.92
C ALA A 89 -1.81 19.84 3.35
N ALA A 90 -2.88 20.16 2.62
CA ALA A 90 -3.83 21.20 3.02
C ALA A 90 -4.51 20.90 4.37
N ALA A 91 -4.65 19.61 4.72
CA ALA A 91 -5.13 19.17 6.03
C ALA A 91 -4.04 19.16 7.12
N GLY A 92 -2.79 19.54 6.81
CA GLY A 92 -1.68 19.55 7.76
C GLY A 92 -1.12 18.17 8.14
N ARG A 93 -1.49 17.11 7.39
CA ARG A 93 -1.16 15.72 7.75
C ARG A 93 -0.06 15.08 6.89
N ALA A 94 0.33 15.74 5.79
CA ALA A 94 1.27 15.16 4.83
C ALA A 94 2.65 14.89 5.44
N GLU A 95 3.10 15.73 6.37
CA GLU A 95 4.40 15.56 7.01
C GLU A 95 4.50 14.23 7.76
N ARG A 96 3.45 13.84 8.49
CA ARG A 96 3.42 12.57 9.25
C ARG A 96 3.51 11.37 8.31
N LEU A 97 2.74 11.39 7.22
CA LEU A 97 2.76 10.34 6.19
C LEU A 97 4.12 10.25 5.48
N LEU A 98 4.66 11.38 5.03
CA LEU A 98 5.93 11.43 4.32
C LEU A 98 7.12 11.04 5.22
N LYS A 99 7.09 11.40 6.51
CA LYS A 99 8.04 10.87 7.51
C LYS A 99 7.97 9.36 7.62
N SER A 100 6.76 8.79 7.66
CA SER A 100 6.58 7.34 7.75
C SER A 100 7.16 6.63 6.53
N LEU A 101 6.93 7.16 5.32
CA LEU A 101 7.52 6.67 4.07
C LEU A 101 9.05 6.80 4.05
N TYR A 102 9.58 7.93 4.49
CA TYR A 102 11.03 8.17 4.58
C TYR A 102 11.70 7.19 5.54
N PHE A 103 11.17 7.03 6.76
CA PHE A 103 11.80 6.14 7.73
C PHE A 103 11.70 4.68 7.33
N VAL A 104 10.56 4.21 6.80
CA VAL A 104 10.51 2.82 6.30
C VAL A 104 11.52 2.60 5.17
N THR A 105 11.78 3.62 4.34
CA THR A 105 12.80 3.56 3.28
C THR A 105 14.18 3.41 3.89
N TYR A 106 14.49 4.16 4.96
CA TYR A 106 15.73 4.03 5.70
C TYR A 106 15.90 2.65 6.35
N PHE A 107 14.86 2.13 7.04
CA PHE A 107 14.93 0.86 7.77
C PHE A 107 14.81 -0.40 6.91
N ARG A 108 14.21 -0.30 5.72
CA ARG A 108 13.87 -1.47 4.88
C ARG A 108 14.34 -1.36 3.44
N GLY A 109 14.90 -0.23 3.02
CA GLY A 109 15.35 0.02 1.65
C GLY A 109 16.32 -1.05 1.14
N ASP A 110 17.31 -1.43 1.95
CA ASP A 110 18.31 -2.42 1.56
C ASP A 110 17.74 -3.84 1.51
N ALA A 111 16.85 -4.19 2.44
CA ALA A 111 16.28 -5.53 2.54
C ALA A 111 15.13 -5.79 1.55
N LEU A 112 14.32 -4.75 1.29
CA LEU A 112 13.08 -4.81 0.49
C LEU A 112 13.05 -3.70 -0.58
N PRO A 113 14.08 -3.58 -1.44
CA PRO A 113 14.22 -2.45 -2.35
C PRO A 113 13.08 -2.35 -3.35
N ARG A 114 12.57 -3.49 -3.85
CA ARG A 114 11.49 -3.52 -4.85
C ARG A 114 10.17 -3.02 -4.28
N GLU A 115 9.88 -3.39 -3.04
CA GLU A 115 8.66 -2.98 -2.34
C GLU A 115 8.70 -1.48 -2.06
N ILE A 116 9.83 -0.99 -1.52
CA ILE A 116 10.06 0.43 -1.26
C ILE A 116 9.99 1.26 -2.54
N GLU A 117 10.68 0.84 -3.61
CA GLU A 117 10.60 1.48 -4.93
C GLU A 117 9.17 1.52 -5.44
N THR A 118 8.38 0.46 -5.25
CA THR A 118 6.99 0.40 -5.69
C THR A 118 6.12 1.44 -4.98
N LEU A 119 6.30 1.63 -3.67
CA LEU A 119 5.59 2.69 -2.92
C LEU A 119 5.93 4.07 -3.48
N TRP A 120 7.22 4.40 -3.64
CA TRP A 120 7.64 5.68 -4.19
C TRP A 120 7.22 5.88 -5.65
N ARG A 121 7.25 4.83 -6.48
CA ARG A 121 6.76 4.87 -7.86
C ARG A 121 5.28 5.24 -7.90
N HIS A 122 4.48 4.80 -6.95
CA HIS A 122 3.07 5.19 -6.87
C HIS A 122 2.88 6.67 -6.51
N ILE A 123 3.71 7.23 -5.62
CA ILE A 123 3.77 8.67 -5.39
C ILE A 123 4.16 9.39 -6.69
N GLY A 124 5.21 8.92 -7.37
CA GLY A 124 5.75 9.51 -8.59
C GLY A 124 4.83 9.47 -9.82
N ARG A 125 3.91 8.51 -9.88
CA ARG A 125 2.91 8.40 -10.97
C ARG A 125 1.93 9.56 -11.04
N SER A 126 1.74 10.28 -9.94
CA SER A 126 0.89 11.47 -9.90
C SER A 126 1.78 12.72 -9.83
N PRO A 127 1.87 13.53 -10.90
CA PRO A 127 2.68 14.76 -10.88
C PRO A 127 2.31 15.71 -9.73
N ARG A 128 1.05 15.68 -9.29
CA ARG A 128 0.55 16.47 -8.15
C ARG A 128 1.11 16.02 -6.81
N ASN A 129 1.54 14.76 -6.70
CA ASN A 129 2.16 14.21 -5.50
C ASN A 129 3.69 14.40 -5.50
N VAL A 130 4.31 14.51 -6.68
CA VAL A 130 5.78 14.66 -6.81
C VAL A 130 6.29 15.90 -6.09
N VAL A 131 5.74 17.08 -6.38
CA VAL A 131 6.25 18.34 -5.82
C VAL A 131 6.17 18.37 -4.28
N PRO A 132 5.04 18.03 -3.63
CA PRO A 132 4.99 17.93 -2.17
C PRO A 132 5.99 16.92 -1.59
N ALA A 133 6.19 15.77 -2.24
CA ALA A 133 7.12 14.76 -1.78
C ALA A 133 8.58 15.22 -1.89
N LEU A 134 8.98 15.81 -3.01
CA LEU A 134 10.34 16.32 -3.21
C LEU A 134 10.67 17.44 -2.22
N ARG A 135 9.78 18.42 -2.06
CA ARG A 135 9.97 19.49 -1.05
C ARG A 135 10.19 18.93 0.35
N PHE A 136 9.44 17.90 0.72
CA PHE A 136 9.64 17.23 2.00
C PHE A 136 11.03 16.58 2.09
N LEU A 137 11.46 15.84 1.08
CA LEU A 137 12.76 15.16 1.06
C LEU A 137 13.93 16.16 1.10
N GLU A 138 13.82 17.27 0.39
CA GLU A 138 14.77 18.40 0.46
C GLU A 138 14.92 18.89 1.90
N THR A 139 13.83 19.09 2.65
CA THR A 139 13.91 19.51 4.06
C THR A 139 14.55 18.48 5.00
N LYS A 140 14.69 17.21 4.57
CA LYS A 140 15.32 16.15 5.35
C LYS A 140 16.78 15.91 4.97
N GLY A 141 17.35 16.72 4.07
CA GLY A 141 18.76 16.67 3.71
C GLY A 141 19.13 15.55 2.73
N LEU A 142 18.15 15.05 1.95
CA LEU A 142 18.45 14.28 0.74
C LEU A 142 18.72 15.27 -0.40
N GLU A 143 19.96 15.75 -0.49
CA GLU A 143 20.51 16.40 -1.69
C GLU A 143 21.17 15.37 -2.61
#